data_AF-A0A2E4WTP6-F1
#
_entry.id   AF-A0A2E4WTP6-F1
#
_cell.length_a   1.000
_cell.length_b   1.000
_cell.length_c   1.000
_cell.angle_alpha   90.00
_cell.angle_beta   90.00
_cell.angle_gamma   90.00
#
_symmetry.space_group_name_H-M   'P 1'
#
loop_
_entity.id
_entity.type
_entity.pdbx_description
1 polymer ?
#
loop_
_entity_poly.entity_id
_entity_poly.type
_entity_poly.pdbx_seq_one_letter_code
_entity_poly.pdbx_strand_id
1 'polypeptide(L)'
;MKYLIAFLAFFLSPSLHSKEAYNYLCHVRGYEIIFPYEEAIDKIKKTYKNLPEQQIRELLKFRKRFETDFYGISLYKSAGCSNARLTEYLDCLVSTDGKDCKIYYSQMRIVD
;
A
#
# COMPACT_ATOMS: atom_id res chain seq x y z
N MET A 1 51.48 -18.17 11.03
CA MET A 1 50.05 -18.14 11.44
C MET A 1 49.44 -16.76 11.20
N LYS A 2 49.25 -16.32 9.95
CA LYS A 2 48.56 -15.05 9.63
C LYS A 2 47.63 -15.12 8.41
N TYR A 3 47.70 -16.19 7.62
CA TYR A 3 46.94 -16.32 6.37
C TYR A 3 45.72 -17.24 6.44
N LEU A 4 45.54 -17.97 7.55
CA LEU A 4 44.41 -18.90 7.73
C LEU A 4 43.10 -18.22 8.20
N ILE A 5 43.17 -16.96 8.66
CA ILE A 5 42.00 -16.23 9.16
C ILE A 5 41.28 -15.46 8.03
N ALA A 6 41.97 -15.18 6.92
CA ALA A 6 41.40 -14.41 5.80
C ALA A 6 40.43 -15.23 4.92
N PHE A 7 40.54 -16.56 4.90
CA PHE A 7 39.66 -17.42 4.09
C PHE A 7 38.28 -17.66 4.72
N LEU A 8 38.15 -17.52 6.05
CA LEU A 8 36.89 -17.74 6.76
C LEU A 8 35.95 -16.51 6.76
N ALA A 9 36.47 -15.31 6.46
CA ALA A 9 35.66 -14.10 6.40
C ALA A 9 34.96 -13.89 5.04
N PHE A 10 35.39 -14.58 3.97
CA PHE A 10 34.81 -14.41 2.62
C PHE A 10 33.51 -15.19 2.40
N PHE A 11 33.22 -16.21 3.21
CA PHE A 11 32.03 -17.07 3.06
C PHE A 11 30.83 -16.68 3.94
N LEU A 12 30.93 -15.62 4.74
CA LEU A 12 29.88 -15.23 5.70
C LEU A 12 29.11 -13.97 5.30
N SER A 13 28.92 -13.73 4.01
CA SER A 13 27.89 -12.80 3.55
C SER A 13 26.78 -13.59 2.83
N PRO A 14 25.77 -14.12 3.57
CA PRO A 14 24.48 -14.29 2.94
C PRO A 14 23.96 -12.87 2.73
N SER A 15 24.27 -12.29 1.58
CA SER A 15 23.38 -11.26 1.06
C SER A 15 22.06 -11.99 0.77
N LEU A 16 21.18 -12.03 1.78
CA LEU A 16 19.75 -12.22 1.58
C LEU A 16 19.27 -11.02 0.77
N HIS A 17 19.61 -11.00 -0.51
CA HIS A 17 18.83 -10.29 -1.49
C HIS A 17 17.57 -11.13 -1.66
N SER A 18 16.61 -10.94 -0.74
CA SER A 18 15.22 -11.28 -1.02
C SER A 18 14.83 -10.40 -2.20
N LYS A 19 14.94 -10.95 -3.41
CA LYS A 19 14.48 -10.27 -4.61
C LYS A 19 12.96 -10.30 -4.51
N GLU A 20 12.38 -9.17 -4.11
CA GLU A 20 10.94 -8.97 -3.94
C GLU A 20 10.19 -9.59 -5.12
N ALA A 21 9.40 -10.65 -4.87
CA ALA A 21 8.63 -11.32 -5.90
C ALA A 21 7.27 -10.65 -6.04
N TYR A 22 6.90 -10.28 -7.28
CA TYR A 22 5.53 -9.87 -7.59
C TYR A 22 4.55 -10.95 -7.12
N ASN A 23 3.59 -10.57 -6.31
CA ASN A 23 2.63 -11.50 -5.75
C ASN A 23 1.22 -11.24 -6.31
N TYR A 24 0.77 -12.16 -7.16
CA TYR A 24 -0.55 -12.10 -7.80
C TYR A 24 -1.71 -12.00 -6.78
N LEU A 25 -1.60 -12.70 -5.64
CA LEU A 25 -2.63 -12.63 -4.60
C LEU A 25 -2.69 -11.24 -3.96
N CYS A 26 -1.56 -10.63 -3.60
CA CYS A 26 -1.55 -9.27 -3.04
C CYS A 26 -2.04 -8.22 -4.02
N HIS A 27 -1.78 -8.42 -5.30
CA HIS A 27 -2.31 -7.59 -6.36
C HIS A 27 -3.85 -7.69 -6.46
N VAL A 28 -4.41 -8.90 -6.42
CA VAL A 28 -5.87 -9.11 -6.41
C VAL A 28 -6.52 -8.55 -5.14
N ARG A 29 -5.97 -8.86 -3.97
CA ARG A 29 -6.46 -8.33 -2.68
C ARG A 29 -6.38 -6.82 -2.62
N GLY A 30 -5.34 -6.25 -3.22
CA GLY A 30 -5.19 -4.82 -3.38
C GLY A 30 -6.33 -4.20 -4.15
N TYR A 31 -6.70 -4.77 -5.30
CA TYR A 31 -7.84 -4.28 -6.08
C TYR A 31 -9.17 -4.33 -5.37
N GLU A 32 -9.41 -5.38 -4.57
CA GLU A 32 -10.62 -5.50 -3.74
C GLU A 32 -10.78 -4.32 -2.77
N ILE A 33 -9.68 -3.67 -2.39
CA ILE A 33 -9.67 -2.49 -1.53
C ILE A 33 -9.70 -1.20 -2.35
N ILE A 34 -8.89 -1.13 -3.40
CA ILE A 34 -8.66 0.08 -4.19
C ILE A 34 -9.95 0.55 -4.88
N PHE A 35 -10.64 -0.34 -5.58
CA PHE A 35 -11.81 0.06 -6.36
C PHE A 35 -12.94 0.67 -5.53
N PRO A 36 -13.41 0.06 -4.43
CA PRO A 36 -14.44 0.69 -3.60
C PRO A 36 -13.93 1.97 -2.94
N TYR A 37 -12.63 2.10 -2.68
CA TYR A 37 -12.05 3.33 -2.15
C TYR A 37 -12.07 4.47 -3.18
N GLU A 38 -11.58 4.24 -4.40
CA GLU A 38 -11.61 5.20 -5.49
C GLU A 38 -13.04 5.69 -5.77
N GLU A 39 -13.99 4.76 -5.87
CA GLU A 39 -15.40 5.10 -6.11
C GLU A 39 -15.96 6.03 -5.03
N ALA A 40 -15.69 5.72 -3.75
CA ALA A 40 -16.15 6.52 -2.64
C ALA A 40 -15.50 7.92 -2.60
N ILE A 41 -14.19 8.00 -2.84
CA ILE A 41 -13.46 9.28 -2.92
C ILE A 41 -14.03 10.16 -4.03
N ASP A 42 -14.22 9.60 -5.23
CA ASP A 42 -14.81 10.31 -6.37
C ASP A 42 -16.21 10.82 -6.06
N LYS A 43 -17.03 10.01 -5.40
CA LYS A 43 -18.38 10.40 -4.98
C LYS A 43 -18.34 11.56 -3.99
N ILE A 44 -17.47 11.50 -2.98
CA ILE A 44 -17.31 12.57 -1.98
C ILE A 44 -16.84 13.85 -2.66
N LYS A 45 -15.82 13.77 -3.52
CA LYS A 45 -15.28 14.92 -4.24
C LYS A 45 -16.33 15.59 -5.13
N LYS A 46 -17.11 14.81 -5.86
CA LYS A 46 -18.22 15.31 -6.69
C LYS A 46 -19.33 15.95 -5.84
N THR A 47 -19.71 15.31 -4.73
CA THR A 47 -20.78 15.80 -3.84
C THR A 47 -20.43 17.14 -3.19
N TYR A 48 -19.18 17.32 -2.76
CA TYR A 48 -18.72 18.51 -2.05
C TYR A 48 -17.84 19.43 -2.92
N LYS A 49 -17.94 19.34 -4.25
CA LYS A 49 -17.08 20.09 -5.20
C LYS A 49 -17.03 21.60 -4.91
N ASN A 50 -18.14 22.19 -4.46
CA ASN A 50 -18.26 23.62 -4.18
C ASN A 50 -18.03 23.97 -2.70
N LEU A 51 -17.70 22.99 -1.86
CA LEU A 51 -17.52 23.14 -0.41
C LEU A 51 -16.19 22.51 0.03
N PRO A 52 -15.03 23.14 -0.27
CA PRO A 52 -13.72 22.52 -0.08
C PRO A 52 -13.44 22.05 1.36
N GLU A 53 -13.80 22.85 2.35
CA GLU A 53 -13.61 22.46 3.76
C GLU A 53 -14.45 21.24 4.15
N GLN A 54 -15.70 21.18 3.68
CA GLN A 54 -16.57 20.04 3.93
C GLN A 54 -16.08 18.80 3.20
N GLN A 55 -15.59 18.97 1.96
CA GLN A 55 -15.00 17.89 1.18
C GLN A 55 -13.84 17.24 1.96
N ILE A 56 -12.90 18.04 2.47
CA ILE A 56 -11.75 17.54 3.25
C ILE A 56 -12.22 16.79 4.50
N ARG A 57 -13.18 17.35 5.27
CA ARG A 57 -13.71 16.70 6.46
C ARG A 57 -14.33 15.34 6.15
N GLU A 58 -15.11 15.23 5.08
CA GLU A 58 -15.76 13.98 4.69
C GLU A 58 -14.77 12.96 4.14
N LEU A 59 -13.74 13.39 3.40
CA LEU A 59 -12.65 12.50 2.94
C LEU A 59 -11.90 11.89 4.13
N LEU A 60 -11.53 12.70 5.13
CA LEU A 60 -10.85 12.21 6.34
C LEU A 60 -11.74 11.27 7.17
N LYS A 61 -13.03 11.58 7.30
CA LYS A 61 -14.00 10.74 7.99
C LYS A 61 -14.23 9.41 7.26
N PHE A 62 -14.28 9.45 5.93
CA PHE A 62 -14.36 8.24 5.10
C PHE A 62 -13.11 7.38 5.30
N ARG A 63 -11.92 7.95 5.14
CA ARG A 63 -10.64 7.25 5.31
C ARG A 63 -10.59 6.50 6.64
N LYS A 64 -10.85 7.20 7.76
CA LYS A 64 -10.81 6.59 9.10
C LYS A 64 -11.75 5.40 9.25
N ARG A 65 -12.99 5.52 8.74
CA ARG A 65 -13.97 4.43 8.78
C ARG A 65 -13.54 3.28 7.88
N PHE A 66 -13.12 3.58 6.66
CA PHE A 66 -12.69 2.57 5.70
C PHE A 66 -11.51 1.75 6.22
N GLU A 67 -10.49 2.40 6.79
CA GLU A 67 -9.31 1.73 7.37
C GLU A 67 -9.64 0.80 8.55
N THR A 68 -10.72 1.10 9.27
CA THR A 68 -11.15 0.36 10.47
C THR A 68 -12.13 -0.75 10.14
N ASP A 69 -13.11 -0.45 9.28
CA ASP A 69 -14.31 -1.27 9.10
C ASP A 69 -14.25 -2.15 7.84
N PHE A 70 -13.40 -1.81 6.86
CA PHE A 70 -13.38 -2.53 5.59
C PHE A 70 -12.68 -3.88 5.72
N TYR A 71 -13.46 -4.95 5.69
CA TYR A 71 -12.98 -6.32 5.87
C TYR A 71 -11.86 -6.73 4.88
N GLY A 72 -11.87 -6.16 3.66
CA GLY A 72 -10.82 -6.43 2.66
C GLY A 72 -9.41 -6.07 3.15
N ILE A 73 -9.26 -5.07 4.03
CA ILE A 73 -7.96 -4.73 4.64
C ILE A 73 -7.45 -5.86 5.54
N SER A 74 -8.35 -6.52 6.28
CA SER A 74 -7.99 -7.67 7.10
C SER A 74 -7.51 -8.85 6.23
N LEU A 75 -8.20 -9.11 5.11
CA LEU A 75 -7.81 -10.15 4.15
C LEU A 75 -6.48 -9.85 3.46
N TYR A 76 -6.21 -8.59 3.14
CA TYR A 76 -4.93 -8.16 2.58
C TYR A 76 -3.78 -8.36 3.58
N LYS A 77 -4.01 -8.01 4.85
CA LYS A 77 -3.05 -8.25 5.93
C LYS A 77 -2.79 -9.74 6.18
N SER A 78 -3.84 -10.55 6.23
CA SER A 78 -3.72 -11.99 6.48
C SER A 78 -3.05 -12.74 5.32
N ALA A 79 -3.12 -12.20 4.10
CA ALA A 79 -2.36 -12.68 2.95
C ALA A 79 -0.86 -12.31 2.98
N GLY A 80 -0.39 -11.60 4.01
CA GLY A 80 1.00 -11.18 4.15
C GLY A 80 1.38 -9.98 3.27
N CYS A 81 0.40 -9.23 2.77
CA CYS A 81 0.65 -8.15 1.83
C CYS A 81 1.13 -6.86 2.50
N SER A 82 1.92 -6.06 1.76
CA SER A 82 2.56 -4.84 2.26
C SER A 82 1.55 -3.76 2.58
N ASN A 83 1.35 -3.52 3.89
CA ASN A 83 0.49 -2.45 4.38
C ASN A 83 1.01 -1.06 3.99
N ALA A 84 2.34 -0.87 3.96
CA ALA A 84 2.93 0.42 3.62
C ALA A 84 2.51 0.87 2.22
N ARG A 85 2.58 -0.03 1.22
CA ARG A 85 2.18 0.28 -0.16
C ARG A 85 0.70 0.57 -0.32
N LEU A 86 -0.14 -0.17 0.41
CA LEU A 86 -1.57 0.09 0.44
C LEU A 86 -1.84 1.48 1.04
N THR A 87 -1.23 1.82 2.19
CA THR A 87 -1.41 3.13 2.83
C THR A 87 -0.93 4.27 1.94
N GLU A 88 0.26 4.16 1.33
CA GLU A 88 0.77 5.17 0.39
C GLU A 88 -0.22 5.47 -0.74
N TYR A 89 -0.83 4.43 -1.29
CA TYR A 89 -1.83 4.56 -2.35
C TYR A 89 -3.11 5.26 -1.85
N LEU A 90 -3.68 4.82 -0.73
CA LEU A 90 -4.91 5.41 -0.18
C LEU A 90 -4.68 6.88 0.20
N ASP A 91 -3.51 7.22 0.72
CA ASP A 91 -3.13 8.58 1.09
C ASP A 91 -2.97 9.48 -0.14
N CYS A 92 -2.42 8.92 -1.22
CA CYS A 92 -2.34 9.61 -2.50
C CYS A 92 -3.74 9.97 -3.04
N LEU A 93 -4.72 9.06 -2.93
CA LEU A 93 -6.09 9.31 -3.41
C LEU A 93 -6.84 10.39 -2.62
N VAL A 94 -6.57 10.49 -1.30
CA VAL A 94 -7.16 11.54 -0.46
C VAL A 94 -6.52 12.90 -0.75
N SER A 95 -5.19 12.93 -0.92
CA SER A 95 -4.40 14.16 -1.08
C SER A 95 -4.38 14.73 -2.50
N THR A 96 -4.69 13.91 -3.51
CA THR A 96 -4.63 14.31 -4.93
C THR A 96 -5.93 13.93 -5.64
N ASP A 97 -6.18 14.45 -6.85
CA ASP A 97 -7.27 13.99 -7.73
C ASP A 97 -7.01 12.63 -8.41
N GLY A 98 -6.27 11.74 -7.73
CA GLY A 98 -5.90 10.42 -8.26
C GLY A 98 -4.89 10.46 -9.39
N LYS A 99 -4.39 11.65 -9.76
CA LYS A 99 -3.27 11.80 -10.69
C LYS A 99 -2.02 11.18 -10.04
N ASP A 100 -1.40 10.25 -10.75
CA ASP A 100 -0.13 9.61 -10.40
C ASP A 100 -0.14 8.58 -9.25
N CYS A 101 -1.28 8.30 -8.62
CA CYS A 101 -1.36 7.27 -7.58
C CYS A 101 -1.17 5.83 -8.11
N LYS A 102 -1.37 5.61 -9.42
CA LYS A 102 -1.28 4.29 -10.06
C LYS A 102 0.08 3.61 -9.93
N ILE A 103 1.15 4.37 -9.66
CA ILE A 103 2.49 3.81 -9.45
C ILE A 103 2.51 2.84 -8.25
N TYR A 104 1.83 3.19 -7.16
CA TYR A 104 1.79 2.37 -5.95
C TYR A 104 1.01 1.07 -6.18
N TYR A 105 0.01 1.11 -7.04
CA TYR A 105 -0.80 -0.05 -7.41
C TYR A 105 0.02 -1.12 -8.15
N SER A 106 0.91 -0.73 -9.08
CA SER A 106 1.82 -1.67 -9.76
C SER A 106 2.86 -2.31 -8.82
N GLN A 107 2.95 -1.80 -7.60
CA GLN A 107 3.95 -2.16 -6.59
C GLN A 107 3.33 -2.85 -5.37
N MET A 108 2.14 -3.46 -5.48
CA MET A 108 1.58 -4.30 -4.42
C MET A 108 2.33 -5.63 -4.30
N ARG A 109 2.79 -5.96 -3.08
CA ARG A 109 3.78 -7.02 -2.78
C ARG A 109 3.47 -7.68 -1.44
N ILE A 110 4.13 -8.80 -1.14
CA ILE A 110 4.24 -9.36 0.22
C ILE A 110 5.23 -8.51 1.04
N VAL A 111 5.04 -8.41 2.37
CA VAL A 111 5.98 -7.76 3.31
C VAL A 111 7.29 -8.56 3.37
N ASP A 112 8.45 -7.88 3.41
CA ASP A 112 9.75 -8.51 3.68
C ASP A 112 9.80 -9.30 5.00
#